data_AF-A0A151QW99-F1
#
_entry.id   AF-A0A151QW99-F1
#
_cell.length_a   1.000
_cell.length_b   1.000
_cell.length_c   1.000
_cell.angle_alpha   90.00
_cell.angle_beta   90.00
_cell.angle_gamma   90.00
#
_symmetry.space_group_name_H-M   'P 1'
#
loop_
_entity.id
_entity.type
_entity.pdbx_description
1 polymer ?
#
loop_
_entity_poly.entity_id
_entity_poly.type
_entity_poly.pdbx_seq_one_letter_code
_entity_poly.pdbx_strand_id
1 'polypeptide(L)' 'MQFLRGLNESFSNVRSNILMMDPLPSINKVFSYVVQQQREINNSDANLFNNENTSSSINA' A
#
# COMPACT_ATOMS: atom_id res chain seq x y z
N MET A 1 1.65 14.08 14.65
CA MET A 1 1.36 12.68 15.02
C MET A 1 2.66 11.90 15.13
N GLN A 2 3.05 11.43 16.33
CA GLN A 2 4.30 10.65 16.50
C GLN A 2 4.30 9.35 15.69
N PHE A 3 3.14 8.71 15.57
CA PHE A 3 2.92 7.51 14.76
C PHE A 3 3.44 7.64 13.32
N LEU A 4 3.11 8.73 12.61
CA LEU A 4 3.52 8.93 11.21
C LEU A 4 5.03 9.07 11.01
N ARG A 5 5.78 9.40 12.08
CA ARG A 5 7.25 9.50 12.04
C ARG A 5 7.95 8.14 12.21
N GLY A 6 7.26 7.16 12.80
CA GLY A 6 7.78 5.79 12.96
C GLY A 6 7.44 4.86 11.79
N LEU A 7 6.69 5.33 10.78
CA LEU A 7 6.35 4.54 9.60
C LEU A 7 7.54 4.42 8.65
N ASN A 8 7.69 3.25 8.03
CA ASN A 8 8.69 2.98 7.00
C ASN A 8 8.42 3.81 5.71
N GLU A 9 9.45 4.03 4.88
CA GLU A 9 9.37 4.74 3.59
C GLU A 9 8.36 4.14 2.60
N SER A 10 8.11 2.83 2.66
CA SER A 10 7.05 2.17 1.85
C SER A 10 5.65 2.75 2.12
N PHE A 11 5.45 3.42 3.26
CA PHE A 11 4.19 4.08 3.63
C PHE A 11 4.21 5.60 3.39
N SER A 12 5.20 6.11 2.67
CA SER A 12 5.31 7.54 2.33
C SER A 12 4.04 8.08 1.65
N ASN A 13 3.43 7.30 0.76
CA ASN A 13 2.16 7.64 0.10
C ASN A 13 1.01 7.80 1.09
N VAL A 14 0.83 6.84 2.01
CA VAL A 14 -0.20 6.90 3.06
C VAL A 14 0.04 8.11 3.97
N ARG A 15 1.29 8.35 4.34
CA ARG A 15 1.70 9.50 5.17
C ARG A 15 1.35 10.82 4.48
N SER A 16 1.67 10.97 3.20
CA SER A 16 1.36 12.16 2.42
C SER A 16 -0.14 12.38 2.33
N ASN A 17 -0.90 11.33 2.01
CA ASN A 17 -2.36 11.36 1.92
C ASN A 17 -2.99 11.82 3.24
N ILE A 18 -2.59 11.24 4.39
CA ILE A 18 -3.07 11.66 5.71
C ILE A 18 -2.76 13.13 6.00
N LEU A 19 -1.58 13.61 5.61
CA LEU A 19 -1.16 15.00 5.84
C LEU A 19 -1.96 16.00 4.99
N MET A 20 -2.50 15.55 3.86
CA MET A 20 -3.36 16.33 2.96
C MET A 20 -4.85 16.31 3.36
N MET A 21 -5.24 15.46 4.32
CA MET A 21 -6.62 15.40 4.81
C MET A 21 -6.88 16.52 5.83
N ASP A 22 -7.98 17.26 5.64
CA ASP A 22 -8.51 18.26 6.57
C ASP A 22 -10.00 18.00 6.84
N PRO A 23 -10.43 17.73 8.09
CA PRO A 23 -9.60 17.63 9.31
C PRO A 23 -8.73 16.37 9.33
N LEU A 24 -7.57 16.50 9.98
CA LEU A 24 -6.64 15.39 10.18
C LEU A 24 -7.37 14.18 10.79
N PRO A 25 -7.30 12.99 10.17
CA PRO A 25 -8.02 11.81 10.64
C PRO A 25 -7.51 11.35 12.00
N SER A 26 -8.39 10.72 12.76
CA SER A 26 -8.02 10.09 14.04
C SER A 26 -7.03 8.94 13.84
N ILE A 27 -6.30 8.59 14.90
CA ILE A 27 -5.29 7.53 14.87
C ILE A 27 -5.87 6.17 14.43
N ASN A 28 -7.11 5.87 14.79
CA ASN A 28 -7.78 4.63 14.39
C ASN A 28 -7.95 4.56 12.86
N LYS A 29 -8.33 5.67 12.23
CA LYS A 29 -8.50 5.74 10.77
C LYS A 29 -7.15 5.68 10.06
N VAL A 30 -6.14 6.35 10.60
CA VAL A 30 -4.75 6.25 10.12
C VAL A 30 -4.24 4.80 10.18
N PHE A 31 -4.51 4.08 11.27
CA PHE A 31 -4.12 2.68 11.41
C PHE A 31 -4.78 1.79 10.35
N SER A 32 -6.08 1.98 10.10
CA SER A 32 -6.80 1.28 9.03
C SER A 32 -6.18 1.50 7.65
N TYR A 33 -5.75 2.74 7.33
CA TYR A 33 -5.07 3.04 6.06
C TYR A 33 -3.72 2.31 5.94
N VAL A 34 -2.92 2.29 7.01
CA VAL A 34 -1.62 1.59 7.00
C VAL A 34 -1.82 0.09 6.78
N VAL A 35 -2.78 -0.53 7.49
CA VAL A 35 -3.09 -1.95 7.33
C VAL A 35 -3.58 -2.28 5.92
N GLN A 36 -4.40 -1.39 5.32
CA GLN A 36 -4.85 -1.55 3.95
C GLN A 36 -3.68 -1.46 2.95
N GLN A 37 -2.81 -0.46 3.09
CA GLN A 37 -1.65 -0.31 2.22
C GLN A 37 -0.70 -1.50 2.31
N GLN A 38 -0.47 -2.05 3.51
CA GLN A 38 0.38 -3.23 3.69
C GLN A 38 -0.16 -4.43 2.90
N ARG A 39 -1.49 -4.64 2.89
CA ARG A 39 -2.10 -5.71 2.08
C ARG A 39 -1.92 -5.48 0.59
N GLU A 40 -2.05 -4.24 0.14
CA GLU A 40 -1.84 -3.89 -1.27
C GLU A 40 -0.39 -4.13 -1.68
N ILE A 41 0.60 -3.68 -0.90
CA ILE A 41 2.03 -3.93 -1.15
C ILE A 41 2.29 -5.44 -1.28
N ASN A 42 1.82 -6.24 -0.32
CA ASN A 42 2.00 -7.69 -0.36
C ASN A 42 1.35 -8.34 -1.59
N ASN A 43 0.19 -7.83 -2.03
CA ASN A 43 -0.48 -8.32 -3.24
C ASN A 43 0.21 -7.83 -4.52
N SER A 44 0.80 -6.63 -4.53
CA SER A 44 1.59 -6.13 -5.65
C SER A 44 2.82 -7.00 -5.89
N ASP A 45 3.51 -7.38 -4.81
CA ASP A 45 4.63 -8.31 -4.88
C ASP A 45 4.17 -9.67 -5.43
N ALA A 46 3.03 -10.19 -4.96
CA ALA A 46 2.45 -11.44 -5.48
C ALA A 46 2.07 -11.37 -6.98
N ASN A 47 1.54 -10.23 -7.45
CA ASN A 47 1.18 -10.07 -8.86
C ASN A 47 2.39 -9.98 -9.78
N LEU A 48 3.53 -9.44 -9.32
CA LEU A 48 4.78 -9.46 -10.08
C LEU A 48 5.26 -10.90 -10.35
N PHE A 49 5.12 -11.81 -9.37
CA PHE A 49 5.46 -13.23 -9.57
C PHE A 49 4.49 -13.99 -10.48
N ASN A 50 3.25 -13.51 -10.64
CA ASN A 50 2.22 -14.19 -11.42
C ASN A 50 2.25 -13.84 -12.92
N ASN A 51 3.03 -12.85 -13.35
CA ASN A 51 3.04 -12.36 -14.73
C ASN A 51 4.06 -13.05 -15.67
N GLU A 52 4.80 -14.08 -15.23
CA GLU A 52 5.74 -14.81 -16.11
C GLU A 52 5.23 -16.16 -16.65
N ASN A 53 3.96 -16.52 -16.43
CA ASN A 53 3.42 -17.84 -16.82
C ASN A 53 2.32 -17.84 -17.90
N THR A 54 2.04 -16.72 -18.59
CA THR A 54 0.97 -16.65 -19.61
C THR A 54 1.43 -16.24 -21.03
N SER A 55 2.72 -16.24 -21.31
CA SER A 55 3.26 -15.93 -22.66
C SER A 55 3.49 -17.14 -23.57
N SER A 56 3.02 -18.34 -23.22
CA SER A 56 3.22 -19.53 -24.05
C SER A 56 1.94 -20.36 -24.14
N SER A 57 1.22 -20.24 -25.26
CA SER A 57 0.45 -21.31 -25.95
C SER A 57 -0.86 -20.80 -26.57
N ILE A 58 -0.80 -19.98 -27.64
CA ILE A 58 -1.85 -19.98 -28.66
C ILE A 58 -1.20 -19.79 -30.04
N ASN A 59 -0.72 -20.88 -30.64
CA ASN A 59 -0.64 -20.98 -32.10
C ASN A 59 -0.70 -22.47 -32.49
N ALA A 60 -1.90 -22.95 -32.81
CA ALA A 60 -2.17 -24.22 -33.48
C ALA A 60 -3.34 -24.02 -34.44
#